data_AF-B2WPX1-F1
#
_entry.id   AF-B2WPX1-F1
#
_cell.length_a   1.000
_cell.length_b   1.000
_cell.length_c   1.000
_cell.angle_alpha   90.00
_cell.angle_beta   90.00
_cell.angle_gamma   90.00
#
_symmetry.space_group_name_H-M   'P 1'
#
loop_
_entity.id
_entity.type
_entity.pdbx_description
1 polymer ?
#
loop_
_entity_poly.entity_id
_entity_poly.type
_entity_poly.pdbx_seq_one_letter_code
_entity_poly.pdbx_strand_id
1 'polypeptide(L)'
;MSDQLEVNSEHHFDHSAWETPDPGFWTKHDYIVVRADERGLGQSPDFLDTIKSTLYRTLKRTGLGHFRCKKRPKLNRIRARARLRFCKEYRNFPWRRRPLKFSDECSVQVGSGASAEWCFRYEAEKWSHRMITETTTARQRAQMVWAAVWLDRRGHPQRSELIIMERDPNAAKGGYSGQSYIQTLRRGLLPHWRRSQLFMHVNAPIHRARVVAEFMRVKDIRPIEWPAYSPDLNPIEHLWWVLKKRVHAYYPQYSRLDHTAEQWEAFCEVLKKCWREIPSPLITRLIGSMPRRIAACTKAGSEFKYLRMITGRHGLPFLYKEEVEIQRSFLDAFLKSDDRVGWSVKGKLPPVDIVLRKGDVGFDNAEKEKAYKRRTENEWLIAPLGTLDNPKLLQFTTAPFDEEIEITGHIVAHLNVSLSPYATGATPSDIDLFLTLRYISPEGKEVHYTGTAGDPIPLVKGWLRVSFRNTNPNHPKHREYLPWRDYFSTDVRPVIPGDIYSVDVEVCPTNVVVEKGSKIVFEVSSGDTQGSGIFQHNHPQDGSEEVFAGFNHLHFGEKFVNYVTLPIVPPK
;
A
#
# COMPACT_ATOMS: atom_id res chain seq x y z
N MET A 1 -24.34 -8.22 -30.49
CA MET A 1 -25.75 -8.47 -30.87
C MET A 1 -26.31 -9.70 -30.16
N SER A 2 -25.53 -10.77 -29.95
CA SER A 2 -25.86 -11.89 -29.04
C SER A 2 -26.27 -11.42 -27.65
N ASP A 3 -25.46 -10.55 -27.05
CA ASP A 3 -25.44 -10.35 -25.59
C ASP A 3 -26.66 -9.59 -25.05
N GLN A 4 -27.42 -8.93 -25.93
CA GLN A 4 -28.72 -8.31 -25.61
C GLN A 4 -29.82 -9.35 -25.29
N LEU A 5 -29.57 -10.65 -25.44
CA LEU A 5 -30.47 -11.72 -25.01
C LEU A 5 -30.11 -12.28 -23.61
N GLU A 6 -28.92 -11.96 -23.08
CA GLU A 6 -28.43 -12.44 -21.78
C GLU A 6 -28.48 -11.36 -20.68
N VAL A 7 -28.50 -10.09 -21.06
CA VAL A 7 -28.67 -8.95 -20.14
C VAL A 7 -30.12 -8.84 -19.65
N ASN A 8 -30.31 -8.46 -18.38
CA ASN A 8 -31.64 -8.17 -17.82
C ASN A 8 -32.31 -7.04 -18.63
N SER A 9 -33.50 -7.29 -19.18
CA SER A 9 -34.22 -6.35 -20.04
C SER A 9 -34.62 -5.03 -19.36
N GLU A 10 -34.61 -4.98 -18.02
CA GLU A 10 -34.75 -3.73 -17.26
C GLU A 10 -33.57 -2.76 -17.47
N HIS A 11 -32.44 -3.23 -18.04
CA HIS A 11 -31.26 -2.46 -18.41
C HIS A 11 -31.14 -2.22 -19.93
N HIS A 12 -32.20 -2.45 -20.72
CA HIS A 12 -32.19 -2.17 -22.17
C HIS A 12 -32.74 -0.77 -22.45
N PHE A 13 -31.84 0.20 -22.65
CA PHE A 13 -32.14 1.59 -22.96
C PHE A 13 -31.24 2.15 -24.07
N ASP A 14 -31.68 3.23 -24.71
CA ASP A 14 -30.91 3.98 -25.73
C ASP A 14 -29.60 4.60 -25.19
N HIS A 15 -29.32 4.45 -23.89
CA HIS A 15 -28.14 4.96 -23.20
C HIS A 15 -27.35 3.85 -22.48
N SER A 16 -27.68 2.58 -22.69
CA SER A 16 -26.88 1.44 -22.22
C SER A 16 -25.54 1.41 -22.95
N ALA A 17 -24.44 1.15 -22.23
CA ALA A 17 -23.11 1.03 -22.82
C ALA A 17 -22.29 -0.03 -22.07
N TRP A 18 -21.40 -0.73 -22.79
CA TRP A 18 -20.59 -1.83 -22.27
C TRP A 18 -19.86 -1.45 -20.97
N GLU A 19 -19.81 -2.37 -20.00
CA GLU A 19 -19.18 -2.21 -18.67
C GLU A 19 -19.66 -1.00 -17.83
N THR A 20 -20.75 -0.32 -18.19
CA THR A 20 -21.24 0.85 -17.44
C THR A 20 -22.62 0.66 -16.82
N PRO A 21 -22.91 1.26 -15.65
CA PRO A 21 -24.25 1.25 -15.07
C PRO A 21 -25.27 1.92 -16.00
N ASP A 22 -26.40 1.26 -16.25
CA ASP A 22 -27.44 1.77 -17.16
C ASP A 22 -28.21 2.96 -16.55
N PRO A 23 -28.35 4.11 -17.25
CA PRO A 23 -28.89 5.31 -16.62
C PRO A 23 -30.41 5.23 -16.46
N GLY A 24 -31.11 4.53 -17.35
CA GLY A 24 -32.57 4.37 -17.31
C GLY A 24 -33.01 3.42 -16.19
N PHE A 25 -32.23 2.38 -15.91
CA PHE A 25 -32.42 1.51 -14.75
C PHE A 25 -32.13 2.25 -13.43
N TRP A 26 -30.93 2.81 -13.27
CA TRP A 26 -30.50 3.34 -11.98
C TRP A 26 -31.25 4.63 -11.58
N THR A 27 -31.63 5.49 -12.52
CA THR A 27 -32.42 6.70 -12.20
C THR A 27 -33.86 6.39 -11.75
N LYS A 28 -34.48 5.30 -12.25
CA LYS A 28 -35.76 4.77 -11.71
C LYS A 28 -35.65 4.26 -10.26
N HIS A 29 -34.43 4.13 -9.73
CA HIS A 29 -34.16 3.70 -8.36
C HIS A 29 -33.51 4.81 -7.51
N ASP A 30 -33.79 6.07 -7.85
CA ASP A 30 -33.32 7.28 -7.14
C ASP A 30 -31.79 7.49 -7.15
N TYR A 31 -31.08 6.90 -8.11
CA TYR A 31 -29.63 7.06 -8.26
C TYR A 31 -29.27 8.02 -9.40
N ILE A 32 -28.39 8.99 -9.10
CA ILE A 32 -27.75 9.82 -10.13
C ILE A 32 -26.55 9.06 -10.69
N VAL A 33 -26.64 8.60 -11.93
CA VAL A 33 -25.51 8.00 -12.66
C VAL A 33 -24.65 9.11 -13.27
N VAL A 34 -23.36 9.13 -12.93
CA VAL A 34 -22.36 9.99 -13.56
C VAL A 34 -21.33 9.09 -14.25
N ARG A 35 -21.39 9.02 -15.59
CA ARG A 35 -20.31 8.48 -16.41
C ARG A 35 -19.37 9.61 -16.80
N ALA A 36 -18.07 9.35 -16.83
CA ALA A 36 -17.05 10.35 -17.14
C ALA A 36 -15.82 9.68 -17.76
N ASP A 37 -15.79 9.62 -19.09
CA ASP A 37 -14.61 9.20 -19.85
C ASP A 37 -13.52 10.28 -19.76
N GLU A 38 -12.25 9.88 -19.87
CA GLU A 38 -11.16 10.84 -20.06
C GLU A 38 -11.16 11.39 -21.49
N ARG A 39 -10.74 12.65 -21.68
CA ARG A 39 -10.80 13.32 -22.99
C ARG A 39 -9.86 12.65 -23.99
N GLY A 40 -10.44 12.09 -25.05
CA GLY A 40 -9.72 11.30 -26.06
C GLY A 40 -9.60 9.80 -25.72
N LEU A 41 -10.41 9.30 -24.78
CA LEU A 41 -10.63 7.88 -24.52
C LEU A 41 -12.14 7.56 -24.52
N GLY A 42 -12.49 6.29 -24.68
CA GLY A 42 -13.87 5.82 -24.67
C GLY A 42 -14.70 6.42 -25.82
N GLN A 43 -15.82 7.06 -25.48
CA GLN A 43 -16.70 7.79 -26.41
C GLN A 43 -16.45 9.32 -26.39
N SER A 44 -15.40 9.79 -25.69
CA SER A 44 -15.06 11.22 -25.73
C SER A 44 -14.55 11.64 -27.11
N PRO A 45 -15.08 12.71 -27.72
CA PRO A 45 -14.42 13.35 -28.86
C PRO A 45 -13.09 14.00 -28.46
N ASP A 46 -12.34 14.44 -29.47
CA ASP A 46 -10.98 14.99 -29.44
C ASP A 46 -9.86 13.93 -29.22
N PHE A 47 -8.61 14.31 -29.47
CA PHE A 47 -7.44 13.43 -29.29
C PHE A 47 -6.91 13.46 -27.85
N LEU A 48 -6.32 12.34 -27.41
CA LEU A 48 -5.56 12.25 -26.16
C LEU A 48 -4.19 12.96 -26.31
N ASP A 49 -4.21 14.29 -26.39
CA ASP A 49 -3.00 15.11 -26.51
C ASP A 49 -2.14 15.06 -25.24
N THR A 50 -1.04 14.31 -25.31
CA THR A 50 -0.05 14.15 -24.23
C THR A 50 1.01 15.26 -24.19
N ILE A 51 0.91 16.31 -25.02
CA ILE A 51 1.88 17.41 -25.05
C ILE A 51 1.98 18.10 -23.66
N LYS A 52 3.22 18.37 -23.25
CA LYS A 52 3.63 18.92 -21.95
C LYS A 52 2.75 20.07 -21.41
N SER A 53 2.25 20.94 -22.27
CA SER A 53 1.42 22.10 -21.89
C SER A 53 -0.02 21.70 -21.55
N THR A 54 -0.63 20.81 -22.34
CA THR A 54 -1.93 20.18 -22.05
C THR A 54 -1.82 19.32 -20.79
N LEU A 55 -0.74 18.55 -20.66
CA LEU A 55 -0.42 17.79 -19.46
C LEU A 55 -0.37 18.69 -18.22
N TYR A 56 0.43 19.77 -18.22
CA TYR A 56 0.52 20.69 -17.07
C TYR A 56 -0.82 21.35 -16.69
N ARG A 57 -1.70 21.64 -17.67
CA ARG A 57 -3.04 22.19 -17.41
C ARG A 57 -3.98 21.12 -16.85
N THR A 58 -4.01 19.93 -17.45
CA THR A 58 -4.85 18.81 -17.01
C THR A 58 -4.44 18.30 -15.63
N LEU A 59 -3.14 18.09 -15.37
CA LEU A 59 -2.63 17.72 -14.04
C LEU A 59 -3.02 18.75 -12.97
N LYS A 60 -2.92 20.05 -13.27
CA LYS A 60 -3.36 21.13 -12.35
C LYS A 60 -4.89 21.14 -12.15
N ARG A 61 -5.68 20.65 -13.11
CA ARG A 61 -7.15 20.55 -13.08
C ARG A 61 -7.65 19.29 -12.36
N THR A 62 -6.98 18.14 -12.54
CA THR A 62 -7.26 16.88 -11.83
C THR A 62 -6.70 16.89 -10.40
N GLY A 63 -5.80 17.83 -10.08
CA GLY A 63 -5.29 18.08 -8.74
C GLY A 63 -3.89 17.51 -8.46
N LEU A 64 -3.19 16.98 -9.47
CA LEU A 64 -1.79 16.57 -9.38
C LEU A 64 -0.90 17.82 -9.35
N GLY A 65 -0.42 18.17 -8.16
CA GLY A 65 0.39 19.36 -7.92
C GLY A 65 1.86 19.03 -7.71
N HIS A 66 2.72 20.02 -7.97
CA HIS A 66 4.13 19.99 -7.60
C HIS A 66 4.30 20.36 -6.11
N PHE A 67 4.59 19.37 -5.26
CA PHE A 67 4.61 19.50 -3.82
C PHE A 67 5.95 19.05 -3.22
N ARG A 68 6.35 19.61 -2.07
CA ARG A 68 7.51 19.08 -1.33
C ARG A 68 7.24 17.70 -0.75
N CYS A 69 8.22 16.80 -0.87
CA CYS A 69 8.22 15.48 -0.25
C CYS A 69 8.17 15.59 1.28
N LYS A 70 7.63 14.57 1.96
CA LYS A 70 7.58 14.51 3.43
C LYS A 70 8.09 13.18 3.96
N LYS A 71 9.16 13.23 4.75
CA LYS A 71 9.77 12.08 5.44
C LYS A 71 8.82 11.54 6.53
N ARG A 72 8.78 10.22 6.72
CA ARG A 72 7.89 9.53 7.68
C ARG A 72 8.59 8.30 8.28
N PRO A 73 8.39 7.97 9.56
CA PRO A 73 8.86 6.70 10.13
C PRO A 73 7.99 5.49 9.76
N LYS A 74 8.62 4.33 9.56
CA LYS A 74 7.99 3.02 9.29
C LYS A 74 7.09 2.54 10.45
N LEU A 75 5.83 2.22 10.13
CA LEU A 75 4.81 1.74 11.08
C LEU A 75 4.44 0.28 10.80
N ASN A 76 4.30 -0.52 11.86
CA ASN A 76 3.77 -1.89 11.81
C ASN A 76 2.31 -1.95 12.33
N ARG A 77 1.63 -3.11 12.20
CA ARG A 77 0.22 -3.30 12.62
C ARG A 77 -0.02 -2.88 14.09
N ILE A 78 0.95 -3.11 14.99
CA ILE A 78 0.86 -2.74 16.41
C ILE A 78 0.87 -1.21 16.58
N ARG A 79 1.85 -0.52 15.98
CA ARG A 79 1.94 0.96 16.00
C ARG A 79 0.71 1.61 15.37
N ALA A 80 0.17 1.03 14.29
CA ALA A 80 -1.06 1.50 13.65
C ALA A 80 -2.29 1.36 14.57
N ARG A 81 -2.46 0.21 15.25
CA ARG A 81 -3.53 -0.01 16.25
C ARG A 81 -3.44 0.99 17.42
N ALA A 82 -2.23 1.24 17.95
CA ALA A 82 -2.02 2.21 19.03
C ALA A 82 -2.38 3.64 18.60
N ARG A 83 -1.97 4.06 17.40
CA ARG A 83 -2.36 5.36 16.82
C ARG A 83 -3.87 5.49 16.62
N LEU A 84 -4.54 4.43 16.15
CA LEU A 84 -5.99 4.45 15.96
C LEU A 84 -6.73 4.54 17.31
N ARG A 85 -6.26 3.86 18.36
CA ARG A 85 -6.79 3.98 19.73
C ARG A 85 -6.71 5.42 20.22
N PHE A 86 -5.52 6.02 20.18
CA PHE A 86 -5.30 7.43 20.52
C PHE A 86 -6.21 8.38 19.71
N CYS A 87 -6.34 8.16 18.40
CA CYS A 87 -7.20 8.98 17.55
C CYS A 87 -8.71 8.79 17.79
N LYS A 88 -9.15 7.64 18.33
CA LYS A 88 -10.53 7.45 18.80
C LYS A 88 -10.75 8.17 20.14
N GLU A 89 -9.84 8.03 21.10
CA GLU A 89 -9.89 8.66 22.43
C GLU A 89 -9.84 10.20 22.36
N TYR A 90 -8.85 10.76 21.67
CA TYR A 90 -8.65 12.23 21.59
C TYR A 90 -9.47 12.90 20.48
N ARG A 91 -10.43 12.19 19.87
CA ARG A 91 -11.33 12.72 18.81
C ARG A 91 -12.03 14.00 19.24
N ASN A 92 -12.63 13.97 20.43
CA ASN A 92 -13.43 15.06 20.99
C ASN A 92 -12.62 15.92 21.98
N PHE A 93 -11.29 15.77 22.04
CA PHE A 93 -10.45 16.53 22.96
C PHE A 93 -10.51 18.04 22.62
N PRO A 94 -10.71 18.95 23.59
CA PRO A 94 -10.85 20.38 23.33
C PRO A 94 -9.47 21.07 23.14
N TRP A 95 -8.76 20.71 22.06
CA TRP A 95 -7.39 21.12 21.73
C TRP A 95 -7.08 22.63 21.78
N ARG A 96 -8.10 23.48 21.66
CA ARG A 96 -7.99 24.95 21.73
C ARG A 96 -8.28 25.56 23.12
N ARG A 97 -8.88 24.80 24.05
CA ARG A 97 -9.37 25.30 25.35
C ARG A 97 -8.74 24.60 26.56
N ARG A 98 -8.31 23.33 26.42
CA ARG A 98 -7.59 22.58 27.48
C ARG A 98 -6.08 22.63 27.20
N PRO A 99 -5.27 23.33 28.03
CA PRO A 99 -3.85 23.50 27.76
C PRO A 99 -3.08 22.17 27.77
N LEU A 100 -2.55 21.81 26.61
CA LEU A 100 -1.64 20.69 26.39
C LEU A 100 -0.31 21.25 25.88
N LYS A 101 0.78 20.93 26.58
CA LYS A 101 2.15 21.28 26.19
C LYS A 101 2.73 20.21 25.28
N PHE A 102 2.82 20.52 23.98
CA PHE A 102 3.51 19.68 23.02
C PHE A 102 5.01 19.98 23.08
N SER A 103 5.82 18.98 23.40
CA SER A 103 7.29 19.06 23.41
C SER A 103 7.92 17.92 22.61
N ASP A 104 9.18 18.10 22.26
CA ASP A 104 9.94 17.18 21.40
C ASP A 104 11.45 17.54 21.42
N GLU A 105 12.29 16.64 20.93
CA GLU A 105 13.75 16.82 20.81
C GLU A 105 14.16 16.76 19.33
N CYS A 106 14.85 17.80 18.83
CA CYS A 106 15.27 17.87 17.43
C CYS A 106 16.79 17.91 17.28
N SER A 107 17.35 16.95 16.54
CA SER A 107 18.72 17.04 16.02
C SER A 107 18.78 18.08 14.90
N VAL A 108 19.60 19.11 15.07
CA VAL A 108 19.95 20.11 14.04
C VAL A 108 21.39 19.90 13.62
N GLN A 109 21.61 19.80 12.30
CA GLN A 109 22.95 19.67 11.69
C GLN A 109 23.29 20.94 10.91
N VAL A 110 24.59 21.22 10.78
CA VAL A 110 25.13 22.16 9.79
C VAL A 110 24.59 21.82 8.39
N GLY A 111 24.14 22.83 7.65
CA GLY A 111 23.49 22.65 6.34
C GLY A 111 22.09 22.03 6.33
N SER A 112 21.54 21.57 7.47
CA SER A 112 20.21 20.91 7.48
C SER A 112 19.07 21.89 7.17
N GLY A 113 18.59 21.83 5.92
CA GLY A 113 17.59 22.76 5.36
C GLY A 113 17.76 23.01 3.86
N ALA A 114 18.93 22.68 3.29
CA ALA A 114 19.28 22.95 1.90
C ALA A 114 18.51 22.13 0.84
N SER A 115 18.05 20.91 1.17
CA SER A 115 17.27 20.07 0.25
C SER A 115 15.78 20.03 0.60
N ALA A 116 14.97 20.49 -0.34
CA ALA A 116 13.56 20.16 -0.43
C ALA A 116 13.35 19.41 -1.74
N GLU A 117 13.32 18.09 -1.68
CA GLU A 117 12.82 17.25 -2.78
C GLU A 117 11.36 17.63 -3.08
N TRP A 118 11.01 17.60 -4.36
CA TRP A 118 9.65 17.86 -4.83
C TRP A 118 9.14 16.64 -5.59
N CYS A 119 7.87 16.33 -5.41
CA CYS A 119 7.13 15.26 -6.06
C CYS A 119 5.89 15.85 -6.76
N PHE A 120 5.53 15.28 -7.91
CA PHE A 120 4.22 15.49 -8.51
C PHE A 120 3.26 14.46 -7.91
N ARG A 121 2.16 14.91 -7.31
CA ARG A 121 1.15 14.03 -6.68
C ARG A 121 -0.19 14.74 -6.47
N TYR A 122 -1.28 14.00 -6.37
CA TYR A 122 -2.60 14.52 -6.01
C TYR A 122 -2.65 15.02 -4.55
N GLU A 123 -3.66 15.84 -4.18
CA GLU A 123 -3.84 16.20 -2.75
C GLU A 123 -4.24 14.99 -1.89
N ALA A 124 -4.98 14.02 -2.42
CA ALA A 124 -5.27 12.76 -1.72
C ALA A 124 -3.96 11.97 -1.41
N GLU A 125 -3.04 11.91 -2.37
CA GLU A 125 -1.76 11.20 -2.29
C GLU A 125 -0.72 11.83 -1.35
N LYS A 126 -1.05 12.95 -0.72
CA LYS A 126 -0.27 13.64 0.33
C LYS A 126 0.15 12.75 1.50
N TRP A 127 -0.46 11.56 1.61
CA TRP A 127 -0.23 10.54 2.63
C TRP A 127 0.09 9.16 2.03
N SER A 128 0.30 9.07 0.70
CA SER A 128 0.61 7.82 -0.02
C SER A 128 2.00 7.30 0.33
N HIS A 129 2.13 5.96 0.43
CA HIS A 129 3.37 5.28 0.80
C HIS A 129 4.50 5.50 -0.22
N ARG A 130 4.16 5.61 -1.50
CA ARG A 130 5.13 5.75 -2.61
C ARG A 130 5.76 7.15 -2.72
N MET A 131 5.26 8.14 -1.98
CA MET A 131 5.68 9.56 -2.08
C MET A 131 6.58 10.01 -0.92
N ILE A 132 7.38 9.08 -0.36
CA ILE A 132 8.12 9.25 0.90
C ILE A 132 9.56 8.72 0.76
N THR A 133 10.52 9.63 0.67
CA THR A 133 11.96 9.30 0.66
C THR A 133 12.45 8.98 2.07
N GLU A 134 12.88 7.73 2.32
CA GLU A 134 13.70 7.40 3.48
C GLU A 134 15.12 7.94 3.28
N THR A 135 15.81 8.33 4.36
CA THR A 135 17.17 8.89 4.28
C THR A 135 18.02 8.39 5.41
N THR A 136 19.10 7.68 5.07
CA THR A 136 20.13 7.24 6.01
C THR A 136 20.94 8.44 6.50
N THR A 137 21.14 8.54 7.82
CA THR A 137 21.75 9.72 8.43
C THR A 137 23.27 9.63 8.37
N ALA A 138 23.91 10.46 7.53
CA ALA A 138 25.36 10.62 7.51
C ALA A 138 25.92 11.13 8.86
N ARG A 139 27.18 10.78 9.16
CA ARG A 139 27.88 10.99 10.46
C ARG A 139 28.25 12.46 10.79
N GLN A 140 27.44 13.45 10.43
CA GLN A 140 27.70 14.86 10.77
C GLN A 140 27.38 15.18 12.24
N ARG A 141 28.20 16.03 12.88
CA ARG A 141 27.93 16.58 14.22
C ARG A 141 26.56 17.28 14.24
N ALA A 142 25.69 16.84 15.16
CA ALA A 142 24.35 17.37 15.34
C ALA A 142 24.17 17.89 16.78
N GLN A 143 23.63 19.10 16.92
CA GLN A 143 23.15 19.62 18.20
C GLN A 143 21.73 19.12 18.45
N MET A 144 21.46 18.57 19.63
CA MET A 144 20.08 18.29 20.04
C MET A 144 19.51 19.55 20.73
N VAL A 145 18.29 19.93 20.36
CA VAL A 145 17.55 21.02 21.02
C VAL A 145 16.17 20.56 21.43
N TRP A 146 15.63 21.12 22.52
CA TRP A 146 14.29 20.85 23.04
C TRP A 146 13.50 22.15 23.18
N ALA A 147 12.20 22.07 22.95
CA ALA A 147 11.27 23.13 23.31
C ALA A 147 9.86 22.57 23.55
N ALA A 148 8.97 23.40 24.09
CA ALA A 148 7.55 23.13 24.21
C ALA A 148 6.70 24.28 23.65
N VAL A 149 5.53 23.96 23.11
CA VAL A 149 4.50 24.92 22.68
C VAL A 149 3.11 24.51 23.15
N TRP A 150 2.27 25.49 23.50
CA TRP A 150 0.90 25.27 23.96
C TRP A 150 -0.02 26.43 23.59
N LEU A 151 -1.32 26.23 23.80
CA LEU A 151 -2.28 27.31 23.97
C LEU A 151 -2.61 27.46 25.45
N ASP A 152 -2.72 28.70 25.93
CA ASP A 152 -3.21 28.96 27.30
C ASP A 152 -4.74 28.78 27.41
N ARG A 153 -5.32 29.03 28.59
CA ARG A 153 -6.77 28.87 28.82
C ARG A 153 -7.64 29.85 27.99
N ARG A 154 -7.07 30.94 27.49
CA ARG A 154 -7.74 31.92 26.60
C ARG A 154 -7.52 31.57 25.11
N GLY A 155 -6.73 30.54 24.81
CA GLY A 155 -6.40 30.11 23.46
C GLY A 155 -5.20 30.85 22.85
N HIS A 156 -4.45 31.65 23.63
CA HIS A 156 -3.29 32.37 23.10
C HIS A 156 -2.08 31.45 22.94
N PRO A 157 -1.28 31.62 21.87
CA PRO A 157 -0.06 30.86 21.61
C PRO A 157 1.06 31.18 22.60
N GLN A 158 1.67 30.12 23.15
CA GLN A 158 2.75 30.19 24.13
C GLN A 158 3.86 29.20 23.74
N ARG A 159 5.11 29.50 24.14
CA ARG A 159 6.30 28.68 23.89
C ARG A 159 7.25 28.71 25.10
N SER A 160 8.11 27.70 25.23
CA SER A 160 9.31 27.79 26.07
C SER A 160 10.45 28.49 25.32
N GLU A 161 11.51 28.83 26.02
CA GLU A 161 12.82 29.02 25.39
C GLU A 161 13.30 27.73 24.69
N LEU A 162 14.24 27.89 23.75
CA LEU A 162 14.91 26.76 23.10
C LEU A 162 16.07 26.28 23.99
N ILE A 163 15.94 25.08 24.54
CA ILE A 163 16.96 24.46 25.37
C ILE A 163 17.95 23.72 24.48
N ILE A 164 19.20 24.18 24.47
CA ILE A 164 20.33 23.41 23.93
C ILE A 164 20.58 22.25 24.91
N MET A 165 20.52 21.01 24.42
CA MET A 165 20.72 19.84 25.28
C MET A 165 22.20 19.50 25.40
N GLU A 166 22.68 19.47 26.64
CA GLU A 166 24.00 18.95 27.01
C GLU A 166 24.00 17.41 26.96
N ARG A 167 25.13 16.81 26.55
CA ARG A 167 25.33 15.35 26.58
C ARG A 167 25.68 14.91 28.00
N ASP A 168 25.23 13.72 28.37
CA ASP A 168 25.61 13.10 29.65
C ASP A 168 26.90 12.29 29.44
N PRO A 169 28.05 12.69 30.03
CA PRO A 169 29.29 11.95 29.89
C PRO A 169 29.23 10.55 30.53
N ASN A 170 28.29 10.32 31.46
CA ASN A 170 28.08 9.03 32.13
C ASN A 170 27.15 8.10 31.34
N ALA A 171 26.55 8.57 30.24
CA ALA A 171 25.75 7.71 29.38
C ALA A 171 26.67 6.77 28.57
N ALA A 172 26.39 5.47 28.58
CA ALA A 172 27.20 4.40 27.98
C ALA A 172 27.47 4.48 26.45
N LYS A 173 27.07 5.57 25.77
CA LYS A 173 27.37 5.91 24.37
C LYS A 173 27.69 7.40 24.15
N GLY A 174 28.09 8.15 25.20
CA GLY A 174 28.35 9.60 25.14
C GLY A 174 27.16 10.42 24.63
N GLY A 175 25.94 9.98 24.97
CA GLY A 175 24.69 10.45 24.39
C GLY A 175 23.87 11.35 25.30
N TYR A 176 22.54 11.25 25.17
CA TYR A 176 21.58 11.88 26.08
C TYR A 176 20.96 10.81 26.99
N SER A 177 20.70 11.15 28.24
CA SER A 177 20.17 10.24 29.26
C SER A 177 18.87 10.76 29.87
N GLY A 178 18.29 9.98 30.80
CA GLY A 178 17.19 10.46 31.62
C GLY A 178 17.57 11.68 32.48
N GLN A 179 18.84 11.84 32.87
CA GLN A 179 19.30 12.98 33.67
C GLN A 179 19.45 14.26 32.84
N SER A 180 20.06 14.19 31.65
CA SER A 180 20.10 15.34 30.73
C SER A 180 18.69 15.76 30.30
N TYR A 181 17.75 14.82 30.21
CA TYR A 181 16.33 15.11 29.99
C TYR A 181 15.66 15.79 31.21
N ILE A 182 15.92 15.34 32.43
CA ILE A 182 15.43 16.01 33.66
C ILE A 182 15.95 17.45 33.74
N GLN A 183 17.23 17.68 33.44
CA GLN A 183 17.82 19.03 33.39
C GLN A 183 17.14 19.90 32.31
N THR A 184 16.83 19.31 31.15
CA THR A 184 16.08 19.96 30.06
C THR A 184 14.67 20.34 30.50
N LEU A 185 13.93 19.45 31.16
CA LEU A 185 12.60 19.74 31.72
C LEU A 185 12.64 20.78 32.85
N ARG A 186 13.69 20.78 33.69
CA ARG A 186 13.89 21.80 34.73
C ARG A 186 14.06 23.20 34.14
N ARG A 187 14.82 23.33 33.03
CA ARG A 187 15.07 24.62 32.36
C ARG A 187 13.92 25.07 31.48
N GLY A 188 13.32 24.16 30.70
CA GLY A 188 12.37 24.50 29.64
C GLY A 188 10.89 24.22 29.94
N LEU A 189 10.56 23.23 30.79
CA LEU A 189 9.17 22.88 31.11
C LEU A 189 8.69 23.54 32.41
N LEU A 190 9.45 23.38 33.51
CA LEU A 190 9.00 23.76 34.85
C LEU A 190 8.61 25.25 35.01
N PRO A 191 9.34 26.25 34.48
CA PRO A 191 8.94 27.66 34.63
C PRO A 191 7.51 27.94 34.12
N HIS A 192 7.11 27.22 33.08
CA HIS A 192 5.82 27.36 32.42
C HIS A 192 4.79 26.28 32.84
N TRP A 193 5.15 25.34 33.72
CA TRP A 193 4.27 24.26 34.16
C TRP A 193 3.21 24.75 35.16
N ARG A 194 1.99 24.22 35.09
CA ARG A 194 0.92 24.45 36.06
C ARG A 194 0.11 23.16 36.21
N ARG A 195 -0.26 22.79 37.45
CA ARG A 195 -0.80 21.45 37.82
C ARG A 195 -2.09 21.04 37.09
N SER A 196 -2.85 22.00 36.55
CA SER A 196 -4.07 21.74 35.76
C SER A 196 -3.84 21.52 34.26
N GLN A 197 -2.59 21.38 33.82
CA GLN A 197 -2.22 21.25 32.41
C GLN A 197 -1.82 19.81 32.09
N LEU A 198 -1.79 19.49 30.80
CA LEU A 198 -1.28 18.21 30.30
C LEU A 198 0.07 18.43 29.60
N PHE A 199 0.92 17.42 29.65
CA PHE A 199 2.21 17.37 28.98
C PHE A 199 2.20 16.31 27.87
N MET A 200 2.90 16.56 26.77
CA MET A 200 3.14 15.60 25.71
C MET A 200 4.64 15.59 25.40
N HIS A 201 5.20 14.40 25.46
CA HIS A 201 6.51 14.03 24.94
C HIS A 201 6.39 12.69 24.21
N VAL A 202 7.34 12.40 23.32
CA VAL A 202 7.39 11.12 22.62
C VAL A 202 7.78 9.96 23.55
N ASN A 203 7.38 8.72 23.24
CA ASN A 203 7.64 7.54 24.08
C ASN A 203 9.09 6.98 23.97
N ALA A 204 10.08 7.86 23.90
CA ALA A 204 11.50 7.53 23.74
C ALA A 204 12.08 6.76 24.95
N PRO A 205 13.16 5.96 24.78
CA PRO A 205 13.76 5.21 25.90
C PRO A 205 14.19 6.09 27.08
N ILE A 206 14.77 7.26 26.82
CA ILE A 206 15.15 8.22 27.86
C ILE A 206 13.95 8.77 28.65
N HIS A 207 12.77 8.87 28.03
CA HIS A 207 11.56 9.41 28.67
C HIS A 207 10.87 8.37 29.55
N ARG A 208 11.00 7.09 29.18
CA ARG A 208 10.51 5.93 29.97
C ARG A 208 11.50 5.46 31.04
N ALA A 209 12.63 6.16 31.23
CA ALA A 209 13.60 5.83 32.27
C ALA A 209 13.01 6.10 33.67
N ARG A 210 13.26 5.20 34.63
CA ARG A 210 12.70 5.26 36.01
C ARG A 210 12.87 6.62 36.67
N VAL A 211 14.05 7.25 36.50
CA VAL A 211 14.35 8.58 37.07
C VAL A 211 13.48 9.70 36.49
N VAL A 212 13.07 9.61 35.21
CA VAL A 212 12.21 10.61 34.55
C VAL A 212 10.77 10.43 35.01
N ALA A 213 10.28 9.19 35.07
CA ALA A 213 8.94 8.88 35.60
C ALA A 213 8.79 9.36 37.05
N GLU A 214 9.79 9.10 37.90
CA GLU A 214 9.81 9.56 39.29
C GLU A 214 9.89 11.09 39.39
N PHE A 215 10.73 11.75 38.59
CA PHE A 215 10.78 13.21 38.54
C PHE A 215 9.43 13.83 38.11
N MET A 216 8.73 13.23 37.15
CA MET A 216 7.40 13.68 36.74
C MET A 216 6.36 13.49 37.85
N ARG A 217 6.38 12.35 38.55
CA ARG A 217 5.54 12.08 39.72
C ARG A 217 5.74 13.12 40.82
N VAL A 218 7.00 13.36 41.20
CA VAL A 218 7.39 14.33 42.25
C VAL A 218 7.05 15.79 41.87
N LYS A 219 6.99 16.12 40.58
CA LYS A 219 6.64 17.48 40.10
C LYS A 219 5.19 17.64 39.64
N ASP A 220 4.33 16.63 39.82
CA ASP A 220 2.94 16.61 39.34
C ASP A 220 2.85 17.04 37.86
N ILE A 221 3.75 16.45 37.05
CA ILE A 221 3.74 16.54 35.60
C ILE A 221 2.87 15.40 35.09
N ARG A 222 1.88 15.73 34.25
CA ARG A 222 0.85 14.80 33.77
C ARG A 222 1.04 14.52 32.29
N PRO A 223 1.89 13.55 31.90
CA PRO A 223 2.03 13.14 30.51
C PRO A 223 0.73 12.49 30.02
N ILE A 224 0.39 12.70 28.74
CA ILE A 224 -0.60 11.88 28.04
C ILE A 224 0.09 10.70 27.36
N GLU A 225 -0.60 9.55 27.22
CA GLU A 225 -0.06 8.43 26.45
C GLU A 225 0.03 8.82 24.97
N TRP A 226 1.25 8.97 24.46
CA TRP A 226 1.47 9.39 23.07
C TRP A 226 1.89 8.20 22.18
N PRO A 227 1.19 7.95 21.06
CA PRO A 227 1.48 6.80 20.21
C PRO A 227 2.85 6.95 19.53
N ALA A 228 3.72 5.96 19.70
CA ALA A 228 5.08 5.97 19.17
C ALA A 228 5.11 6.18 17.64
N TYR A 229 6.14 6.90 17.16
CA TYR A 229 6.33 7.24 15.74
C TYR A 229 5.16 8.05 15.14
N SER A 230 4.71 9.10 15.84
CA SER A 230 3.60 9.96 15.40
C SER A 230 3.96 11.46 15.28
N PRO A 231 4.96 11.82 14.44
CA PRO A 231 5.38 13.20 14.21
C PRO A 231 4.30 14.03 13.49
N ASP A 232 3.45 13.38 12.70
CA ASP A 232 2.30 13.97 12.02
C ASP A 232 1.18 14.40 12.99
N LEU A 233 1.11 13.80 14.18
CA LEU A 233 0.22 14.22 15.25
C LEU A 233 0.87 15.29 16.16
N ASN A 234 2.18 15.52 16.07
CA ASN A 234 2.89 16.49 16.90
C ASN A 234 2.95 17.88 16.20
N PRO A 235 2.38 18.96 16.79
CA PRO A 235 2.45 20.30 16.21
C PRO A 235 3.88 20.86 16.09
N ILE A 236 4.77 20.56 17.04
CA ILE A 236 6.11 21.18 17.14
C ILE A 236 7.07 20.73 16.02
N GLU A 237 6.84 19.55 15.43
CA GLU A 237 7.57 19.04 14.26
C GLU A 237 7.51 20.00 13.06
N HIS A 238 6.38 20.71 12.91
CA HIS A 238 6.24 21.72 11.87
C HIS A 238 7.01 23.02 12.21
N LEU A 239 7.30 23.26 13.49
CA LEU A 239 8.13 24.37 13.96
C LEU A 239 9.62 24.05 13.84
N TRP A 240 10.04 22.78 13.99
CA TRP A 240 11.41 22.35 13.68
C TRP A 240 11.79 22.57 12.22
N TRP A 241 10.89 22.29 11.28
CA TRP A 241 11.11 22.63 9.87
C TRP A 241 11.24 24.14 9.66
N VAL A 242 10.41 24.95 10.33
CA VAL A 242 10.48 26.42 10.26
C VAL A 242 11.76 26.98 10.88
N LEU A 243 12.23 26.40 11.99
CA LEU A 243 13.49 26.76 12.66
C LEU A 243 14.66 26.49 11.71
N LYS A 244 14.78 25.27 11.18
CA LYS A 244 15.83 24.87 10.24
C LYS A 244 15.84 25.75 8.98
N LYS A 245 14.66 26.04 8.42
CA LYS A 245 14.55 26.96 7.26
C LYS A 245 15.01 28.39 7.60
N ARG A 246 14.68 28.92 8.79
CA ARG A 246 15.15 30.26 9.23
C ARG A 246 16.67 30.31 9.38
N VAL A 247 17.25 29.33 10.08
CA VAL A 247 18.70 29.24 10.32
C VAL A 247 19.45 29.18 8.99
N HIS A 248 19.00 28.35 8.05
CA HIS A 248 19.60 28.25 6.71
C HIS A 248 19.46 29.54 5.88
N ALA A 249 18.35 30.27 6.01
CA ALA A 249 18.08 31.48 5.22
C ALA A 249 18.75 32.75 5.78
N TYR A 250 18.81 32.92 7.10
CA TYR A 250 19.40 34.10 7.74
C TYR A 250 20.91 33.94 8.02
N TYR A 251 21.40 32.70 8.07
CA TYR A 251 22.81 32.40 8.38
C TYR A 251 23.37 31.28 7.47
N PRO A 252 23.32 31.44 6.12
CA PRO A 252 23.77 30.42 5.18
C PRO A 252 25.25 30.04 5.34
N GLN A 253 26.10 30.94 5.85
CA GLN A 253 27.52 30.71 6.14
C GLN A 253 27.74 29.54 7.11
N TYR A 254 26.79 29.24 8.00
CA TYR A 254 26.90 28.09 8.90
C TYR A 254 26.80 26.72 8.19
N SER A 255 26.61 26.69 6.87
CA SER A 255 26.74 25.45 6.08
C SER A 255 28.19 24.99 5.87
N ARG A 256 29.20 25.81 6.25
CA ARG A 256 30.63 25.59 5.94
C ARG A 256 31.57 25.88 7.13
N LEU A 257 31.18 25.53 8.36
CA LEU A 257 32.02 25.74 9.55
C LEU A 257 32.97 24.57 9.82
N ASP A 258 34.17 24.88 10.30
CA ASP A 258 35.18 23.92 10.81
C ASP A 258 34.85 23.39 12.22
N HIS A 259 33.74 23.85 12.82
CA HIS A 259 33.21 23.42 14.11
C HIS A 259 34.10 23.72 15.33
N THR A 260 34.68 24.92 15.40
CA THR A 260 35.31 25.41 16.64
C THR A 260 34.28 25.63 17.76
N ALA A 261 34.71 25.73 19.01
CA ALA A 261 33.82 25.91 20.16
C ALA A 261 33.00 27.22 20.04
N GLU A 262 33.66 28.33 19.74
CA GLU A 262 33.06 29.65 19.54
C GLU A 262 32.03 29.67 18.41
N GLN A 263 32.36 29.02 17.27
CA GLN A 263 31.45 28.84 16.14
C GLN A 263 30.21 28.02 16.55
N TRP A 264 30.36 27.03 17.44
CA TRP A 264 29.26 26.19 17.93
C TRP A 264 28.35 26.93 18.91
N GLU A 265 28.91 27.78 19.78
CA GLU A 265 28.13 28.66 20.67
C GLU A 265 27.36 29.72 19.88
N ALA A 266 28.01 30.38 18.92
CA ALA A 266 27.36 31.33 18.01
C ALA A 266 26.21 30.67 17.22
N PHE A 267 26.41 29.44 16.72
CA PHE A 267 25.35 28.65 16.11
C PHE A 267 24.19 28.38 17.08
N CYS A 268 24.48 28.01 18.33
CA CYS A 268 23.46 27.77 19.36
C CYS A 268 22.64 29.02 19.71
N GLU A 269 23.26 30.22 19.80
CA GLU A 269 22.53 31.47 19.97
C GLU A 269 21.65 31.81 18.75
N VAL A 270 22.11 31.50 17.55
CA VAL A 270 21.29 31.65 16.34
C VAL A 270 20.09 30.70 16.32
N LEU A 271 20.22 29.47 16.82
CA LEU A 271 19.06 28.58 17.02
C LEU A 271 18.04 29.23 17.99
N LYS A 272 18.50 29.77 19.13
CA LYS A 272 17.63 30.47 20.11
C LYS A 272 16.95 31.71 19.51
N LYS A 273 17.68 32.52 18.73
CA LYS A 273 17.13 33.68 18.02
C LYS A 273 16.06 33.26 17.00
N CYS A 274 16.37 32.34 16.10
CA CYS A 274 15.43 31.87 15.08
C CYS A 274 14.19 31.17 15.66
N TRP A 275 14.28 30.59 16.86
CA TRP A 275 13.14 30.05 17.61
C TRP A 275 12.23 31.15 18.17
N ARG A 276 12.78 32.23 18.75
CA ARG A 276 12.02 33.38 19.23
C ARG A 276 11.29 34.10 18.07
N GLU A 277 11.92 34.19 16.91
CA GLU A 277 11.36 34.79 15.68
C GLU A 277 10.25 33.97 14.98
N ILE A 278 9.91 32.76 15.45
CA ILE A 278 8.76 32.02 14.91
C ILE A 278 7.46 32.80 15.19
N PRO A 279 6.59 33.09 14.20
CA PRO A 279 5.37 33.84 14.43
C PRO A 279 4.38 33.08 15.33
N SER A 280 4.00 33.66 16.46
CA SER A 280 3.06 33.05 17.41
C SER A 280 1.73 32.59 16.78
N PRO A 281 1.12 33.29 15.78
CA PRO A 281 -0.08 32.79 15.10
C PRO A 281 0.08 31.44 14.38
N LEU A 282 1.31 31.03 14.04
CA LEU A 282 1.58 29.70 13.49
C LEU A 282 1.34 28.59 14.52
N ILE A 283 1.69 28.84 15.79
CA ILE A 283 1.44 27.90 16.90
C ILE A 283 -0.07 27.68 17.05
N THR A 284 -0.88 28.75 17.06
CA THR A 284 -2.35 28.68 17.08
C THR A 284 -2.92 27.91 15.90
N ARG A 285 -2.36 28.12 14.69
CA ARG A 285 -2.78 27.42 13.46
C ARG A 285 -2.44 25.93 13.49
N LEU A 286 -1.29 25.56 14.06
CA LEU A 286 -0.84 24.17 14.15
C LEU A 286 -1.59 23.40 15.24
N ILE A 287 -1.69 23.91 16.47
CA ILE A 287 -2.48 23.28 17.55
C ILE A 287 -3.97 23.26 17.18
N GLY A 288 -4.48 24.35 16.60
CA GLY A 288 -5.83 24.43 16.04
C GLY A 288 -6.11 23.51 14.84
N SER A 289 -5.10 22.79 14.32
CA SER A 289 -5.27 21.79 13.26
C SER A 289 -5.43 20.35 13.77
N MET A 290 -5.29 20.11 15.07
CA MET A 290 -5.32 18.77 15.66
C MET A 290 -6.59 17.95 15.36
N PRO A 291 -7.83 18.47 15.45
CA PRO A 291 -9.03 17.70 15.08
C PRO A 291 -8.95 17.11 13.67
N ARG A 292 -8.40 17.85 12.70
CA ARG A 292 -8.25 17.40 11.31
C ARG A 292 -7.18 16.31 11.17
N ARG A 293 -6.09 16.39 11.95
CA ARG A 293 -5.02 15.37 11.99
C ARG A 293 -5.53 14.05 12.57
N ILE A 294 -6.27 14.14 13.67
CA ILE A 294 -6.95 13.01 14.31
C ILE A 294 -7.97 12.35 13.35
N ALA A 295 -8.81 13.15 12.68
CA ALA A 295 -9.77 12.66 11.70
C ALA A 295 -9.09 11.97 10.50
N ALA A 296 -8.03 12.58 9.94
CA ALA A 296 -7.26 11.98 8.84
C ALA A 296 -6.61 10.65 9.24
N CYS A 297 -6.01 10.56 10.43
CA CYS A 297 -5.44 9.32 10.95
C CYS A 297 -6.51 8.26 11.29
N THR A 298 -7.77 8.66 11.48
CA THR A 298 -8.90 7.74 11.72
C THR A 298 -9.44 7.14 10.41
N LYS A 299 -9.48 7.92 9.31
CA LYS A 299 -10.04 7.51 8.02
C LYS A 299 -9.14 6.58 7.16
N ALA A 300 -7.98 6.15 7.67
CA ALA A 300 -6.95 5.44 6.92
C ALA A 300 -7.24 3.94 6.66
N GLY A 301 -8.49 3.58 6.39
CA GLY A 301 -8.94 2.24 6.03
C GLY A 301 -10.42 2.01 6.36
N SER A 302 -11.19 1.49 5.40
CA SER A 302 -12.62 1.24 5.55
C SER A 302 -12.91 0.21 6.65
N GLU A 303 -13.86 0.54 7.54
CA GLU A 303 -14.36 -0.35 8.61
C GLU A 303 -15.32 -1.41 8.05
N PHE A 304 -16.00 -1.09 6.96
CA PHE A 304 -16.81 -1.98 6.13
C PHE A 304 -16.09 -2.20 4.79
N LYS A 305 -15.96 -3.46 4.37
CA LYS A 305 -15.44 -3.87 3.06
C LYS A 305 -15.87 -5.31 2.81
N TYR A 306 -16.15 -5.63 1.55
CA TYR A 306 -16.68 -6.92 1.14
C TYR A 306 -16.02 -7.30 -0.19
N LEU A 307 -15.76 -8.59 -0.37
CA LEU A 307 -15.25 -9.18 -1.61
C LEU A 307 -16.27 -10.23 -2.07
N ARG A 308 -16.70 -10.14 -3.33
CA ARG A 308 -17.59 -11.10 -3.95
C ARG A 308 -16.94 -11.62 -5.22
N MET A 309 -16.84 -12.94 -5.34
CA MET A 309 -16.42 -13.60 -6.57
C MET A 309 -17.63 -13.99 -7.42
N ILE A 310 -17.43 -14.10 -8.72
CA ILE A 310 -18.44 -14.34 -9.75
C ILE A 310 -17.83 -15.27 -10.81
N THR A 311 -18.68 -15.84 -11.66
CA THR A 311 -18.28 -16.56 -12.89
C THR A 311 -18.98 -15.92 -14.09
N GLY A 312 -18.59 -16.27 -15.31
CA GLY A 312 -19.11 -15.71 -16.56
C GLY A 312 -18.23 -14.61 -17.16
N ARG A 313 -18.60 -14.13 -18.35
CA ARG A 313 -17.85 -13.12 -19.12
C ARG A 313 -17.76 -11.79 -18.35
N HIS A 314 -16.56 -11.23 -18.21
CA HIS A 314 -16.20 -10.14 -17.27
C HIS A 314 -17.26 -9.06 -16.99
N GLY A 315 -17.92 -8.51 -18.02
CA GLY A 315 -18.88 -7.41 -17.89
C GLY A 315 -20.34 -7.84 -17.64
N LEU A 316 -20.73 -9.08 -17.92
CA LEU A 316 -22.13 -9.52 -17.87
C LEU A 316 -22.68 -9.75 -16.46
N PRO A 317 -21.95 -10.39 -15.51
CA PRO A 317 -22.43 -10.57 -14.15
C PRO A 317 -22.73 -9.26 -13.41
N PHE A 318 -22.12 -8.14 -13.81
CA PHE A 318 -22.45 -6.82 -13.28
C PHE A 318 -23.92 -6.41 -13.53
N LEU A 319 -24.56 -7.00 -14.55
CA LEU A 319 -25.93 -6.74 -14.99
C LEU A 319 -26.90 -7.89 -14.68
N TYR A 320 -26.44 -9.00 -14.07
CA TYR A 320 -27.33 -10.08 -13.63
C TYR A 320 -28.21 -9.62 -12.46
N LYS A 321 -29.47 -10.04 -12.43
CA LYS A 321 -30.50 -9.53 -11.54
C LYS A 321 -30.16 -9.70 -10.05
N GLU A 322 -29.54 -10.83 -9.72
CA GLU A 322 -29.03 -11.16 -8.39
C GLU A 322 -27.87 -10.26 -7.96
N GLU A 323 -26.92 -9.99 -8.85
CA GLU A 323 -25.76 -9.13 -8.58
C GLU A 323 -26.13 -7.65 -8.55
N VAL A 324 -27.13 -7.24 -9.33
CA VAL A 324 -27.72 -5.90 -9.28
C VAL A 324 -28.46 -5.67 -7.95
N GLU A 325 -29.15 -6.67 -7.37
CA GLU A 325 -29.71 -6.53 -6.02
C GLU A 325 -28.62 -6.50 -4.92
N ILE A 326 -27.53 -7.25 -5.07
CA ILE A 326 -26.37 -7.14 -4.16
C ILE A 326 -25.80 -5.71 -4.19
N GLN A 327 -25.57 -5.15 -5.39
CA GLN A 327 -25.15 -3.76 -5.56
C GLN A 327 -26.17 -2.78 -4.96
N ARG A 328 -27.44 -2.91 -5.33
CA ARG A 328 -28.53 -2.02 -4.90
C ARG A 328 -28.68 -2.02 -3.37
N SER A 329 -28.67 -3.20 -2.73
CA SER A 329 -28.78 -3.28 -1.26
C SER A 329 -27.57 -2.72 -0.52
N PHE A 330 -26.36 -2.83 -1.07
CA PHE A 330 -25.17 -2.18 -0.53
C PHE A 330 -25.24 -0.65 -0.67
N LEU A 331 -25.70 -0.16 -1.83
CA LEU A 331 -25.84 1.27 -2.09
C LEU A 331 -26.98 1.90 -1.26
N ASP A 332 -28.13 1.23 -1.14
CA ASP A 332 -29.26 1.70 -0.34
C ASP A 332 -28.83 1.83 1.15
N ALA A 333 -28.08 0.85 1.67
CA ALA A 333 -27.55 0.86 3.04
C ALA A 333 -26.61 2.05 3.33
N PHE A 334 -25.72 2.40 2.39
CA PHE A 334 -24.71 3.45 2.62
C PHE A 334 -25.05 4.83 2.06
N LEU A 335 -26.01 4.94 1.13
CA LEU A 335 -26.39 6.21 0.48
C LEU A 335 -27.82 6.66 0.86
N LYS A 336 -28.75 5.73 1.12
CA LYS A 336 -30.13 6.03 1.54
C LYS A 336 -30.39 5.75 3.03
N SER A 337 -29.47 5.06 3.70
CA SER A 337 -29.61 4.53 5.08
C SER A 337 -30.66 3.40 5.21
N ASP A 338 -31.07 2.76 4.11
CA ASP A 338 -31.91 1.56 4.12
C ASP A 338 -31.03 0.28 4.14
N ASP A 339 -30.60 -0.13 5.33
CA ASP A 339 -29.74 -1.31 5.50
C ASP A 339 -30.53 -2.60 5.77
N ARG A 340 -31.40 -2.97 4.80
CA ARG A 340 -32.21 -4.19 4.87
C ARG A 340 -31.38 -5.47 5.08
N VAL A 341 -30.15 -5.53 4.56
CA VAL A 341 -29.30 -6.74 4.61
C VAL A 341 -28.34 -6.74 5.80
N GLY A 342 -27.74 -5.60 6.18
CA GLY A 342 -26.77 -5.51 7.28
C GLY A 342 -25.37 -5.03 6.93
N TRP A 343 -25.19 -4.37 5.77
CA TRP A 343 -23.91 -3.88 5.27
C TRP A 343 -23.26 -2.83 6.18
N SER A 344 -24.06 -2.06 6.93
CA SER A 344 -23.59 -1.07 7.92
C SER A 344 -23.41 -1.67 9.33
N VAL A 345 -23.87 -2.91 9.55
CA VAL A 345 -23.81 -3.59 10.85
C VAL A 345 -22.59 -4.50 10.88
N LYS A 346 -21.58 -4.08 11.63
CA LYS A 346 -20.26 -4.72 11.63
C LYS A 346 -20.32 -6.18 12.08
N GLY A 347 -19.99 -7.09 11.17
CA GLY A 347 -20.00 -8.55 11.41
C GLY A 347 -21.37 -9.21 11.23
N LYS A 348 -22.42 -8.48 10.83
CA LYS A 348 -23.71 -9.08 10.41
C LYS A 348 -23.60 -9.79 9.06
N LEU A 349 -22.66 -9.35 8.20
CA LEU A 349 -22.35 -9.98 6.92
C LEU A 349 -20.87 -10.39 6.85
N PRO A 350 -20.54 -11.54 6.25
CA PRO A 350 -19.17 -12.02 6.07
C PRO A 350 -18.42 -11.15 5.05
N PRO A 351 -17.10 -10.91 5.23
CA PRO A 351 -16.33 -10.05 4.35
C PRO A 351 -15.99 -10.67 2.99
N VAL A 352 -16.20 -11.98 2.80
CA VAL A 352 -15.92 -12.70 1.55
C VAL A 352 -17.08 -13.63 1.18
N ASP A 353 -17.50 -13.59 -0.09
CA ASP A 353 -18.43 -14.55 -0.73
C ASP A 353 -17.78 -15.11 -2.02
N ILE A 354 -17.70 -16.43 -2.10
CA ILE A 354 -16.92 -17.20 -3.10
C ILE A 354 -17.87 -18.18 -3.83
N VAL A 355 -17.80 -18.24 -5.16
CA VAL A 355 -18.35 -19.35 -5.96
C VAL A 355 -17.36 -20.52 -5.92
N LEU A 356 -17.84 -21.75 -5.82
CA LEU A 356 -17.03 -22.98 -5.85
C LEU A 356 -17.25 -23.69 -7.20
N ARG A 357 -16.25 -23.63 -8.07
CA ARG A 357 -16.31 -24.27 -9.40
C ARG A 357 -16.06 -25.78 -9.24
N LYS A 358 -17.10 -26.59 -9.33
CA LYS A 358 -17.04 -28.06 -9.22
C LYS A 358 -17.73 -28.72 -10.40
N GLY A 359 -17.08 -29.73 -10.98
CA GLY A 359 -17.52 -30.40 -12.20
C GLY A 359 -17.39 -29.52 -13.44
N ASP A 360 -17.70 -30.11 -14.60
CA ASP A 360 -17.80 -29.42 -15.89
C ASP A 360 -19.28 -29.11 -16.20
N VAL A 361 -19.60 -27.83 -16.39
CA VAL A 361 -20.93 -27.35 -16.79
C VAL A 361 -20.93 -26.74 -18.19
N GLY A 362 -19.79 -26.80 -18.90
CA GLY A 362 -19.48 -26.01 -20.08
C GLY A 362 -18.96 -24.61 -19.76
N PHE A 363 -18.49 -23.93 -20.81
CA PHE A 363 -18.11 -22.52 -20.80
C PHE A 363 -19.18 -21.65 -21.47
N ASP A 364 -19.13 -20.34 -21.21
CA ASP A 364 -20.02 -19.30 -21.76
C ASP A 364 -21.53 -19.67 -21.70
N ASN A 365 -21.99 -20.09 -20.51
CA ASN A 365 -23.38 -20.48 -20.31
C ASN A 365 -23.88 -20.08 -18.91
N ALA A 366 -24.41 -18.85 -18.80
CA ALA A 366 -24.83 -18.27 -17.52
C ALA A 366 -25.87 -19.12 -16.76
N GLU A 367 -26.80 -19.80 -17.45
CA GLU A 367 -27.79 -20.66 -16.80
C GLU A 367 -27.18 -21.95 -16.22
N LYS A 368 -26.20 -22.56 -16.89
CA LYS A 368 -25.50 -23.74 -16.36
C LYS A 368 -24.50 -23.38 -15.26
N GLU A 369 -23.83 -22.23 -15.34
CA GLU A 369 -22.92 -21.77 -14.30
C GLU A 369 -23.62 -21.53 -12.93
N LYS A 370 -24.95 -21.29 -12.91
CA LYS A 370 -25.75 -21.24 -11.67
C LYS A 370 -25.76 -22.55 -10.87
N ALA A 371 -25.32 -23.68 -11.45
CA ALA A 371 -25.12 -24.93 -10.72
C ALA A 371 -23.94 -24.87 -9.72
N TYR A 372 -23.01 -23.93 -9.87
CA TYR A 372 -21.90 -23.74 -8.94
C TYR A 372 -22.38 -23.22 -7.59
N LYS A 373 -22.01 -23.94 -6.52
CA LYS A 373 -22.40 -23.60 -5.13
C LYS A 373 -21.59 -22.39 -4.62
N ARG A 374 -22.11 -21.67 -3.63
CA ARG A 374 -21.43 -20.53 -2.99
C ARG A 374 -21.07 -20.80 -1.53
N ARG A 375 -19.99 -20.20 -1.05
CA ARG A 375 -19.53 -20.23 0.34
C ARG A 375 -19.08 -18.84 0.81
N THR A 376 -19.34 -18.52 2.06
CA THR A 376 -18.88 -17.29 2.70
C THR A 376 -17.75 -17.54 3.70
N GLU A 377 -16.78 -16.63 3.77
CA GLU A 377 -15.58 -16.77 4.62
C GLU A 377 -15.13 -15.46 5.29
N ASN A 378 -14.30 -15.57 6.33
CA ASN A 378 -13.85 -14.44 7.15
C ASN A 378 -12.40 -13.98 6.87
N GLU A 379 -11.47 -14.90 6.61
CA GLU A 379 -10.06 -14.64 6.27
C GLU A 379 -9.58 -15.62 5.18
N TRP A 380 -8.40 -15.42 4.57
CA TRP A 380 -7.97 -16.11 3.33
C TRP A 380 -6.47 -16.53 3.39
N LEU A 381 -6.14 -17.81 3.08
CA LEU A 381 -4.79 -18.44 3.15
C LEU A 381 -4.48 -19.36 1.92
N ILE A 382 -3.20 -19.53 1.52
CA ILE A 382 -2.80 -19.70 0.09
C ILE A 382 -1.36 -20.30 -0.19
N ALA A 383 -1.05 -21.03 -1.31
CA ALA A 383 0.31 -21.49 -1.82
C ALA A 383 0.33 -22.03 -3.36
N PRO A 384 1.44 -22.28 -4.18
CA PRO A 384 1.60 -21.62 -5.55
C PRO A 384 2.18 -22.32 -7.01
N LEU A 385 2.21 -21.81 -8.36
CA LEU A 385 1.89 -22.37 -9.86
C LEU A 385 2.67 -22.12 -11.35
N GLY A 386 2.42 -22.69 -12.67
CA GLY A 386 3.20 -22.72 -14.11
C GLY A 386 2.69 -23.07 -15.71
N THR A 387 3.04 -22.48 -16.98
CA THR A 387 2.31 -22.41 -18.43
C THR A 387 2.86 -23.07 -19.84
N LEU A 388 2.43 -22.92 -21.18
CA LEU A 388 1.84 -21.84 -22.16
C LEU A 388 2.18 -21.77 -23.80
N ASP A 389 1.35 -21.27 -24.82
CA ASP A 389 1.13 -21.34 -26.40
C ASP A 389 1.97 -22.19 -27.31
N ASN A 390 3.18 -21.71 -27.60
CA ASN A 390 4.20 -22.52 -28.22
C ASN A 390 4.99 -23.02 -27.02
N PRO A 391 4.42 -23.94 -26.22
CA PRO A 391 5.01 -24.25 -24.96
C PRO A 391 6.28 -25.00 -25.25
N LYS A 392 7.38 -24.35 -24.89
CA LYS A 392 8.55 -25.06 -24.36
C LYS A 392 8.20 -25.62 -22.97
N LEU A 393 7.06 -26.32 -22.86
CA LEU A 393 6.54 -26.83 -21.59
C LEU A 393 7.45 -27.90 -21.03
N LEU A 394 7.76 -27.71 -19.76
CA LEU A 394 8.03 -28.81 -18.87
C LEU A 394 6.71 -29.07 -18.14
N GLN A 395 6.02 -30.16 -18.50
CA GLN A 395 4.78 -30.60 -17.87
C GLN A 395 5.08 -31.47 -16.64
N PHE A 396 4.41 -31.16 -15.54
CA PHE A 396 4.47 -31.90 -14.28
C PHE A 396 3.04 -32.23 -13.86
N THR A 397 2.72 -33.52 -13.85
CA THR A 397 1.38 -34.05 -13.60
C THR A 397 1.35 -34.68 -12.23
N THR A 398 0.34 -34.38 -11.42
CA THR A 398 0.13 -35.06 -10.13
C THR A 398 -0.22 -36.54 -10.34
N ALA A 399 -0.06 -37.34 -9.28
CA ALA A 399 -0.84 -38.57 -9.16
C ALA A 399 -2.36 -38.24 -9.22
N PRO A 400 -3.22 -39.21 -9.56
CA PRO A 400 -4.66 -39.09 -9.30
C PRO A 400 -4.90 -38.69 -7.84
N PHE A 401 -5.81 -37.75 -7.59
CA PHE A 401 -6.18 -37.38 -6.22
C PHE A 401 -7.03 -38.48 -5.57
N ASP A 402 -6.59 -38.98 -4.41
CA ASP A 402 -7.26 -40.06 -3.68
C ASP A 402 -8.60 -39.65 -3.05
N GLU A 403 -8.86 -38.35 -2.91
CA GLU A 403 -10.09 -37.78 -2.37
C GLU A 403 -10.48 -36.47 -3.08
N GLU A 404 -11.62 -35.90 -2.71
CA GLU A 404 -12.07 -34.61 -3.23
C GLU A 404 -11.38 -33.46 -2.50
N ILE A 405 -10.71 -32.57 -3.26
CA ILE A 405 -9.89 -31.50 -2.70
C ILE A 405 -10.28 -30.13 -3.27
N GLU A 406 -10.53 -29.16 -2.39
CA GLU A 406 -10.75 -27.77 -2.81
C GLU A 406 -9.44 -26.96 -2.87
N ILE A 407 -9.25 -26.24 -3.97
CA ILE A 407 -8.12 -25.36 -4.26
C ILE A 407 -8.67 -23.92 -4.43
N THR A 408 -8.53 -23.08 -3.40
CA THR A 408 -9.10 -21.70 -3.38
C THR A 408 -8.10 -20.63 -2.89
N GLY A 409 -7.45 -19.92 -3.81
CA GLY A 409 -6.50 -18.83 -3.52
C GLY A 409 -5.59 -18.43 -4.69
N HIS A 410 -4.76 -17.38 -4.50
CA HIS A 410 -3.64 -17.03 -5.39
C HIS A 410 -2.65 -18.19 -5.51
N ILE A 411 -1.89 -18.26 -6.59
CA ILE A 411 -0.94 -19.34 -6.79
C ILE A 411 0.33 -18.65 -7.40
N VAL A 412 1.56 -19.19 -7.35
CA VAL A 412 2.90 -18.53 -7.57
C VAL A 412 4.08 -19.57 -7.60
N ALA A 413 4.64 -20.11 -8.70
CA ALA A 413 5.66 -21.17 -8.51
C ALA A 413 7.01 -20.62 -8.01
N HIS A 414 7.71 -21.45 -7.23
CA HIS A 414 9.11 -21.23 -6.90
C HIS A 414 9.99 -22.07 -7.84
N LEU A 415 10.75 -21.39 -8.70
CA LEU A 415 11.51 -21.99 -9.79
C LEU A 415 12.97 -21.51 -9.79
N ASN A 416 13.91 -22.39 -10.12
CA ASN A 416 15.34 -22.10 -10.24
C ASN A 416 15.72 -22.09 -11.73
N VAL A 417 15.90 -20.90 -12.30
CA VAL A 417 16.05 -20.72 -13.76
C VAL A 417 17.36 -20.05 -14.15
N SER A 418 17.85 -20.37 -15.34
CA SER A 418 18.93 -19.61 -16.02
C SER A 418 18.66 -19.51 -17.52
N LEU A 419 19.43 -18.66 -18.20
CA LEU A 419 19.49 -18.61 -19.66
C LEU A 419 20.90 -18.89 -20.17
N SER A 420 21.02 -19.31 -21.43
CA SER A 420 22.27 -19.37 -22.18
C SER A 420 22.06 -18.88 -23.62
N PRO A 421 23.01 -18.14 -24.22
CA PRO A 421 22.92 -17.71 -25.62
C PRO A 421 22.82 -18.90 -26.58
N TYR A 422 22.30 -18.65 -27.77
CA TYR A 422 22.54 -19.51 -28.93
C TYR A 422 24.02 -19.43 -29.38
N ALA A 423 24.46 -20.37 -30.22
CA ALA A 423 25.84 -20.38 -30.75
C ALA A 423 26.16 -19.17 -31.65
N THR A 424 25.12 -18.51 -32.19
CA THR A 424 25.18 -17.27 -32.96
C THR A 424 23.96 -16.41 -32.62
N GLY A 425 24.12 -15.08 -32.56
CA GLY A 425 23.04 -14.13 -32.26
C GLY A 425 23.43 -13.09 -31.21
N ALA A 426 22.43 -12.37 -30.69
CA ALA A 426 22.59 -11.50 -29.53
C ALA A 426 22.84 -12.30 -28.25
N THR A 427 23.32 -11.64 -27.19
CA THR A 427 23.41 -12.25 -25.86
C THR A 427 22.11 -11.96 -25.10
N PRO A 428 21.25 -12.98 -24.84
CA PRO A 428 20.01 -12.78 -24.11
C PRO A 428 20.27 -12.29 -22.69
N SER A 429 19.34 -11.49 -22.18
CA SER A 429 19.51 -10.72 -20.93
C SER A 429 18.27 -10.73 -20.03
N ASP A 430 17.20 -11.43 -20.41
CA ASP A 430 16.02 -11.67 -19.58
C ASP A 430 15.35 -13.01 -19.92
N ILE A 431 14.43 -13.46 -19.05
CA ILE A 431 13.58 -14.64 -19.24
C ILE A 431 12.15 -14.20 -18.94
N ASP A 432 11.20 -14.48 -19.84
CA ASP A 432 9.79 -14.47 -19.45
C ASP A 432 9.34 -15.88 -19.05
N LEU A 433 8.79 -15.99 -17.85
CA LEU A 433 8.17 -17.19 -17.32
C LEU A 433 6.66 -16.99 -17.28
N PHE A 434 5.95 -17.77 -18.09
CA PHE A 434 4.50 -17.78 -18.15
C PHE A 434 4.01 -18.97 -17.30
N LEU A 435 3.03 -18.79 -16.38
CA LEU A 435 2.66 -19.77 -15.32
C LEU A 435 1.12 -20.13 -15.03
N THR A 436 0.60 -21.33 -15.38
CA THR A 436 -0.79 -21.94 -15.42
C THR A 436 -1.07 -23.20 -14.58
N LEU A 437 -2.34 -23.51 -14.27
CA LEU A 437 -2.78 -24.89 -13.96
C LEU A 437 -3.80 -25.40 -14.98
N ARG A 438 -3.74 -26.69 -15.33
CA ARG A 438 -4.82 -27.43 -16.00
C ARG A 438 -5.46 -28.42 -15.03
N TYR A 439 -6.78 -28.59 -15.13
CA TYR A 439 -7.54 -29.61 -14.40
C TYR A 439 -7.90 -30.74 -15.37
N ILE A 440 -7.44 -31.96 -15.08
CA ILE A 440 -7.81 -33.18 -15.82
C ILE A 440 -8.80 -33.99 -14.97
N SER A 441 -9.98 -34.28 -15.52
CA SER A 441 -11.04 -35.07 -14.88
C SER A 441 -10.64 -36.54 -14.67
N PRO A 442 -11.40 -37.35 -13.90
CA PRO A 442 -11.12 -38.77 -13.69
C PRO A 442 -11.13 -39.59 -15.00
N GLU A 443 -11.87 -39.13 -16.01
CA GLU A 443 -11.95 -39.72 -17.36
C GLU A 443 -10.78 -39.31 -18.27
N GLY A 444 -9.83 -38.50 -17.77
CA GLY A 444 -8.66 -38.05 -18.52
C GLY A 444 -8.91 -36.86 -19.46
N LYS A 445 -10.02 -36.13 -19.32
CA LYS A 445 -10.35 -34.94 -20.13
C LYS A 445 -9.93 -33.66 -19.42
N GLU A 446 -9.48 -32.65 -20.16
CA GLU A 446 -9.22 -31.33 -19.58
C GLU A 446 -10.53 -30.55 -19.36
N VAL A 447 -10.76 -30.16 -18.10
CA VAL A 447 -11.86 -29.30 -17.67
C VAL A 447 -11.47 -27.85 -17.92
N HIS A 448 -12.22 -27.22 -18.82
CA HIS A 448 -12.02 -25.83 -19.23
C HIS A 448 -13.01 -24.90 -18.52
N TYR A 449 -12.70 -23.61 -18.48
CA TYR A 449 -13.54 -22.59 -17.86
C TYR A 449 -13.75 -21.38 -18.78
N THR A 450 -14.77 -20.57 -18.50
CA THR A 450 -15.05 -19.31 -19.20
C THR A 450 -13.93 -18.28 -18.96
N GLY A 451 -13.24 -17.88 -20.02
CA GLY A 451 -12.18 -16.88 -20.01
C GLY A 451 -12.67 -15.44 -20.06
N THR A 452 -11.71 -14.49 -20.00
CA THR A 452 -11.98 -13.05 -20.07
C THR A 452 -12.76 -12.66 -21.34
N ALA A 453 -12.52 -13.34 -22.46
CA ALA A 453 -13.20 -13.10 -23.74
C ALA A 453 -14.31 -14.14 -24.04
N GLY A 454 -14.70 -14.98 -23.08
CA GLY A 454 -15.59 -16.13 -23.29
C GLY A 454 -14.90 -17.37 -23.88
N ASP A 455 -13.59 -17.30 -24.11
CA ASP A 455 -12.77 -18.40 -24.62
C ASP A 455 -12.59 -19.53 -23.59
N PRO A 456 -12.42 -20.80 -24.02
CA PRO A 456 -12.22 -21.92 -23.10
C PRO A 456 -10.78 -21.94 -22.56
N ILE A 457 -10.62 -21.63 -21.28
CA ILE A 457 -9.32 -21.48 -20.62
C ILE A 457 -8.98 -22.67 -19.71
N PRO A 458 -7.69 -23.00 -19.53
CA PRO A 458 -7.26 -23.87 -18.45
C PRO A 458 -7.52 -23.22 -17.07
N LEU A 459 -7.51 -24.02 -16.00
CA LEU A 459 -8.01 -23.68 -14.66
C LEU A 459 -7.64 -22.27 -14.13
N VAL A 460 -6.39 -21.81 -14.33
CA VAL A 460 -5.90 -20.45 -13.98
C VAL A 460 -4.51 -20.16 -14.59
N LYS A 461 -4.09 -18.89 -14.70
CA LYS A 461 -2.87 -18.41 -15.41
C LYS A 461 -2.14 -17.26 -14.70
N GLY A 462 -0.88 -16.97 -15.09
CA GLY A 462 0.12 -16.23 -14.31
C GLY A 462 1.41 -15.94 -15.07
N TRP A 463 2.28 -15.03 -14.59
CA TRP A 463 3.40 -14.46 -15.36
C TRP A 463 4.50 -13.84 -14.48
N LEU A 464 5.79 -13.96 -14.89
CA LEU A 464 6.91 -13.13 -14.41
C LEU A 464 8.00 -12.97 -15.48
N ARG A 465 8.29 -11.72 -15.85
CA ARG A 465 9.57 -11.33 -16.43
C ARG A 465 10.66 -11.35 -15.36
N VAL A 466 11.67 -12.20 -15.54
CA VAL A 466 12.65 -12.56 -14.50
C VAL A 466 13.53 -11.37 -14.10
N SER A 467 13.71 -10.35 -14.94
CA SER A 467 14.36 -9.10 -14.50
C SER A 467 13.63 -8.36 -13.38
N PHE A 468 12.31 -8.55 -13.27
CA PHE A 468 11.48 -8.06 -12.15
C PHE A 468 11.39 -9.05 -10.98
N ARG A 469 12.26 -10.07 -10.91
CA ARG A 469 12.26 -11.07 -9.83
C ARG A 469 12.35 -10.48 -8.41
N ASN A 470 12.93 -9.30 -8.25
CA ASN A 470 13.15 -8.63 -6.97
C ASN A 470 11.83 -8.38 -6.19
N THR A 471 11.54 -9.23 -5.21
CA THR A 471 10.40 -9.04 -4.30
C THR A 471 10.74 -8.06 -3.18
N ASN A 472 9.73 -7.37 -2.64
CA ASN A 472 9.85 -6.53 -1.45
C ASN A 472 9.20 -7.22 -0.24
N PRO A 473 9.95 -8.04 0.54
CA PRO A 473 9.44 -8.68 1.75
C PRO A 473 9.08 -7.70 2.87
N ASN A 474 9.41 -6.41 2.74
CA ASN A 474 9.03 -5.37 3.68
C ASN A 474 7.69 -4.69 3.34
N HIS A 475 7.08 -4.98 2.19
CA HIS A 475 5.83 -4.34 1.78
C HIS A 475 4.61 -4.94 2.52
N PRO A 476 3.65 -4.14 3.04
CA PRO A 476 2.54 -4.67 3.85
C PRO A 476 1.62 -5.71 3.19
N LYS A 477 1.58 -5.74 1.84
CA LYS A 477 0.84 -6.75 1.07
C LYS A 477 1.65 -8.02 0.77
N HIS A 478 2.98 -8.00 0.89
CA HIS A 478 3.82 -9.16 0.58
C HIS A 478 3.47 -10.37 1.45
N ARG A 479 3.40 -11.54 0.83
CA ARG A 479 3.32 -12.86 1.46
C ARG A 479 4.20 -13.82 0.66
N GLU A 480 4.58 -14.95 1.23
CA GLU A 480 5.26 -16.02 0.49
C GLU A 480 4.41 -16.49 -0.70
N TYR A 481 3.09 -16.58 -0.49
CA TYR A 481 2.07 -16.87 -1.51
C TYR A 481 1.60 -15.66 -2.35
N LEU A 482 2.17 -14.48 -2.13
CA LEU A 482 1.81 -13.23 -2.83
C LEU A 482 3.04 -12.30 -2.87
N PRO A 483 4.06 -12.64 -3.67
CA PRO A 483 5.38 -12.01 -3.65
C PRO A 483 5.33 -10.60 -4.22
N TRP A 484 4.99 -9.63 -3.36
CA TRP A 484 4.87 -8.24 -3.76
C TRP A 484 6.14 -7.71 -4.42
N ARG A 485 5.98 -7.08 -5.58
CA ARG A 485 6.99 -6.35 -6.34
C ARG A 485 6.57 -4.89 -6.46
N ASP A 486 7.52 -3.96 -6.35
CA ASP A 486 7.22 -2.53 -6.46
C ASP A 486 7.31 -1.99 -7.91
N TYR A 487 7.99 -2.74 -8.80
CA TYR A 487 8.16 -2.45 -10.22
C TYR A 487 8.77 -1.07 -10.51
N PHE A 488 9.72 -0.61 -9.68
CA PHE A 488 10.52 0.56 -10.04
C PHE A 488 11.54 0.19 -11.13
N SER A 489 11.95 1.15 -11.96
CA SER A 489 13.04 0.94 -12.93
C SER A 489 14.38 0.57 -12.26
N THR A 490 14.54 0.87 -10.97
CA THR A 490 15.69 0.46 -10.14
C THR A 490 15.56 -0.96 -9.56
N ASP A 491 14.40 -1.61 -9.67
CA ASP A 491 14.21 -3.02 -9.29
C ASP A 491 14.58 -3.99 -10.41
N VAL A 492 14.63 -3.50 -11.66
CA VAL A 492 15.03 -4.25 -12.85
C VAL A 492 16.48 -4.71 -12.70
N ARG A 493 16.68 -6.03 -12.70
CA ARG A 493 18.01 -6.65 -12.69
C ARG A 493 18.13 -7.57 -13.90
N PRO A 494 19.01 -7.31 -14.88
CA PRO A 494 19.25 -8.23 -15.97
C PRO A 494 19.51 -9.67 -15.49
N VAL A 495 19.22 -10.63 -16.35
CA VAL A 495 19.53 -12.05 -16.16
C VAL A 495 20.85 -12.31 -16.85
N ILE A 496 21.89 -12.63 -16.08
CA ILE A 496 23.22 -12.89 -16.62
C ILE A 496 23.25 -14.34 -17.16
N PRO A 497 23.75 -14.60 -18.37
CA PRO A 497 23.88 -15.96 -18.88
C PRO A 497 24.70 -16.86 -17.96
N GLY A 498 24.21 -18.08 -17.71
CA GLY A 498 24.84 -19.06 -16.82
C GLY A 498 24.54 -18.89 -15.32
N ASP A 499 24.17 -17.70 -14.85
CA ASP A 499 23.71 -17.50 -13.47
C ASP A 499 22.35 -18.19 -13.24
N ILE A 500 22.20 -18.85 -12.09
CA ILE A 500 20.94 -19.47 -11.67
C ILE A 500 20.22 -18.54 -10.69
N TYR A 501 18.94 -18.27 -10.98
CA TYR A 501 18.08 -17.39 -10.19
C TYR A 501 16.84 -18.15 -9.69
N SER A 502 16.72 -18.25 -8.37
CA SER A 502 15.49 -18.67 -7.70
C SER A 502 14.46 -17.54 -7.76
N VAL A 503 13.23 -17.83 -8.19
CA VAL A 503 12.17 -16.84 -8.45
C VAL A 503 10.79 -17.32 -8.03
N ASP A 504 10.02 -16.44 -7.38
CA ASP A 504 8.61 -16.64 -7.01
C ASP A 504 7.71 -15.96 -8.05
N VAL A 505 7.17 -16.70 -9.02
CA VAL A 505 6.42 -16.16 -10.17
C VAL A 505 4.91 -16.13 -9.91
N GLU A 506 4.26 -14.95 -9.80
CA GLU A 506 2.83 -14.88 -9.39
C GLU A 506 1.84 -15.37 -10.47
N VAL A 507 0.80 -16.05 -9.99
CA VAL A 507 -0.30 -16.64 -10.74
C VAL A 507 -1.65 -16.25 -10.10
N CYS A 508 -2.66 -16.04 -10.94
CA CYS A 508 -3.95 -15.51 -10.51
C CYS A 508 -4.64 -16.40 -9.45
N PRO A 509 -5.55 -15.82 -8.65
CA PRO A 509 -6.38 -16.59 -7.74
C PRO A 509 -7.38 -17.48 -8.47
N THR A 510 -7.58 -18.69 -7.95
CA THR A 510 -8.60 -19.65 -8.40
C THR A 510 -9.46 -20.15 -7.24
N ASN A 511 -10.47 -20.94 -7.57
CA ASN A 511 -11.54 -21.45 -6.72
C ASN A 511 -12.17 -22.69 -7.39
N VAL A 512 -11.59 -23.87 -7.17
CA VAL A 512 -12.03 -25.14 -7.79
C VAL A 512 -12.13 -26.26 -6.77
N VAL A 513 -13.04 -27.20 -7.00
CA VAL A 513 -13.04 -28.51 -6.34
C VAL A 513 -12.58 -29.56 -7.33
N VAL A 514 -11.42 -30.17 -7.05
CA VAL A 514 -10.83 -31.27 -7.82
C VAL A 514 -11.40 -32.59 -7.30
N GLU A 515 -11.95 -33.38 -8.20
CA GLU A 515 -12.68 -34.61 -7.87
C GLU A 515 -11.73 -35.82 -7.64
N LYS A 516 -12.21 -36.86 -6.95
CA LYS A 516 -11.41 -38.08 -6.73
C LYS A 516 -11.09 -38.76 -8.07
N GLY A 517 -9.83 -39.14 -8.27
CA GLY A 517 -9.31 -39.77 -9.49
C GLY A 517 -8.78 -38.76 -10.53
N SER A 518 -9.10 -37.48 -10.37
CA SER A 518 -8.61 -36.39 -11.21
C SER A 518 -7.12 -36.12 -11.05
N LYS A 519 -6.55 -35.35 -11.98
CA LYS A 519 -5.16 -34.88 -11.91
C LYS A 519 -5.08 -33.38 -12.11
N ILE A 520 -4.03 -32.80 -11.56
CA ILE A 520 -3.60 -31.44 -11.83
C ILE A 520 -2.35 -31.52 -12.71
N VAL A 521 -2.30 -30.71 -13.77
CA VAL A 521 -1.10 -30.51 -14.60
C VAL A 521 -0.61 -29.08 -14.44
N PHE A 522 0.65 -28.96 -14.07
CA PHE A 522 1.43 -27.73 -14.06
C PHE A 522 2.38 -27.76 -15.26
N GLU A 523 2.60 -26.63 -15.90
CA GLU A 523 3.49 -26.49 -17.06
C GLU A 523 4.60 -25.45 -16.74
N VAL A 524 5.50 -25.10 -17.66
CA VAL A 524 6.38 -23.91 -17.55
C VAL A 524 6.76 -23.49 -18.97
N SER A 525 6.48 -22.25 -19.40
CA SER A 525 6.77 -21.81 -20.78
C SER A 525 7.40 -20.42 -20.84
N SER A 526 7.98 -20.14 -22.01
CA SER A 526 8.43 -18.85 -22.49
C SER A 526 7.37 -18.10 -23.33
N GLY A 527 6.08 -18.43 -23.22
CA GLY A 527 4.95 -17.74 -23.89
C GLY A 527 3.56 -18.04 -23.29
N ASP A 528 2.54 -17.19 -23.58
CA ASP A 528 1.09 -17.34 -23.31
C ASP A 528 0.44 -18.53 -24.07
N THR A 529 -0.62 -19.30 -23.65
CA THR A 529 -1.55 -20.05 -24.62
C THR A 529 -2.94 -19.39 -24.68
N GLN A 530 -3.88 -19.95 -25.49
CA GLN A 530 -5.17 -20.52 -25.00
C GLN A 530 -5.56 -20.01 -23.60
N GLY A 531 -6.57 -19.14 -23.56
CA GLY A 531 -6.87 -18.35 -22.37
C GLY A 531 -5.97 -17.14 -22.15
N SER A 532 -5.21 -16.69 -23.15
CA SER A 532 -4.77 -15.28 -23.22
C SER A 532 -5.68 -14.47 -24.13
N GLY A 533 -6.54 -15.11 -24.95
CA GLY A 533 -7.52 -14.45 -25.81
C GLY A 533 -6.87 -13.36 -26.67
N ILE A 534 -7.38 -12.12 -26.54
CA ILE A 534 -6.85 -10.93 -27.20
C ILE A 534 -5.67 -10.26 -26.46
N PHE A 535 -5.27 -10.77 -25.29
CA PHE A 535 -4.26 -10.20 -24.40
C PHE A 535 -2.94 -10.99 -24.47
N GLN A 536 -2.36 -11.11 -25.67
CA GLN A 536 -1.07 -11.76 -25.90
C GLN A 536 0.12 -10.81 -25.70
N HIS A 537 1.22 -11.31 -25.18
CA HIS A 537 2.49 -10.60 -25.00
C HIS A 537 3.32 -10.58 -26.31
N ASN A 538 2.67 -10.35 -27.45
CA ASN A 538 3.24 -10.52 -28.80
C ASN A 538 3.81 -9.23 -29.43
N HIS A 539 3.87 -8.13 -28.67
CA HIS A 539 4.31 -6.84 -29.20
C HIS A 539 5.83 -6.83 -29.53
N PRO A 540 6.25 -6.51 -30.78
CA PRO A 540 7.64 -6.71 -31.22
C PRO A 540 8.73 -5.97 -30.44
N GLN A 541 8.38 -4.91 -29.71
CA GLN A 541 9.33 -4.15 -28.88
C GLN A 541 9.53 -4.77 -27.49
N ASP A 542 8.54 -5.52 -26.99
CA ASP A 542 8.54 -6.09 -25.64
C ASP A 542 9.04 -7.54 -25.60
N GLY A 543 9.06 -8.23 -26.75
CA GLY A 543 9.56 -9.59 -26.92
C GLY A 543 10.67 -9.71 -27.98
N SER A 544 11.60 -8.74 -28.03
CA SER A 544 12.63 -8.69 -29.08
C SER A 544 13.70 -9.79 -28.95
N GLU A 545 14.18 -10.28 -30.10
CA GLU A 545 15.23 -11.31 -30.14
C GLU A 545 16.53 -10.87 -29.43
N GLU A 546 16.85 -9.57 -29.45
CA GLU A 546 18.01 -9.02 -28.74
C GLU A 546 18.01 -9.28 -27.24
N VAL A 547 16.83 -9.42 -26.62
CA VAL A 547 16.67 -9.66 -25.18
C VAL A 547 16.48 -11.14 -24.85
N PHE A 548 15.77 -11.89 -25.72
CA PHE A 548 15.26 -13.24 -25.40
C PHE A 548 15.82 -14.39 -26.26
N ALA A 549 16.69 -14.15 -27.25
CA ALA A 549 17.22 -15.20 -28.11
C ALA A 549 18.23 -16.13 -27.42
N GLY A 550 17.74 -17.18 -26.77
CA GLY A 550 18.56 -18.26 -26.22
C GLY A 550 17.77 -19.45 -25.69
N PHE A 551 18.46 -20.33 -24.97
CA PHE A 551 17.84 -21.43 -24.24
C PHE A 551 17.55 -21.02 -22.80
N ASN A 552 16.30 -21.22 -22.36
CA ASN A 552 15.90 -21.11 -20.97
C ASN A 552 16.00 -22.48 -20.29
N HIS A 553 16.54 -22.52 -19.08
CA HIS A 553 16.80 -23.75 -18.31
C HIS A 553 16.04 -23.72 -16.99
N LEU A 554 15.50 -24.87 -16.57
CA LEU A 554 14.91 -25.08 -15.25
C LEU A 554 15.73 -26.15 -14.51
N HIS A 555 16.31 -25.79 -13.36
CA HIS A 555 17.37 -26.56 -12.71
C HIS A 555 16.82 -27.49 -11.63
N PHE A 556 17.11 -28.78 -11.72
CA PHE A 556 16.68 -29.80 -10.75
C PHE A 556 17.86 -30.46 -10.04
N GLY A 557 17.70 -30.72 -8.75
CA GLY A 557 18.68 -31.45 -7.92
C GLY A 557 18.56 -31.07 -6.44
N GLU A 558 19.33 -31.72 -5.58
CA GLU A 558 19.28 -31.52 -4.11
C GLU A 558 19.49 -30.06 -3.65
N LYS A 559 20.16 -29.25 -4.47
CA LYS A 559 20.43 -27.82 -4.20
C LYS A 559 19.40 -26.87 -4.83
N PHE A 560 18.52 -27.36 -5.69
CA PHE A 560 17.57 -26.57 -6.47
C PHE A 560 16.16 -27.11 -6.24
N VAL A 561 15.57 -26.70 -5.12
CA VAL A 561 14.19 -27.04 -4.77
C VAL A 561 13.26 -26.19 -5.64
N ASN A 562 12.66 -26.80 -6.67
CA ASN A 562 11.51 -26.23 -7.36
C ASN A 562 10.25 -26.77 -6.70
N TYR A 563 9.24 -25.92 -6.49
CA TYR A 563 7.98 -26.40 -5.96
C TYR A 563 6.76 -25.63 -6.48
N VAL A 564 5.71 -26.42 -6.60
CA VAL A 564 4.33 -25.99 -6.73
C VAL A 564 3.69 -26.32 -5.40
N THR A 565 2.95 -25.40 -4.81
CA THR A 565 1.99 -25.73 -3.76
C THR A 565 0.61 -25.30 -4.26
N LEU A 566 -0.43 -25.62 -3.51
CA LEU A 566 -1.80 -25.32 -3.90
C LEU A 566 -2.53 -24.75 -2.68
N PRO A 567 -3.46 -23.79 -2.84
CA PRO A 567 -4.22 -23.21 -1.74
C PRO A 567 -5.31 -24.18 -1.27
N ILE A 568 -4.90 -25.30 -0.67
CA ILE A 568 -5.81 -26.36 -0.22
C ILE A 568 -6.67 -25.87 0.94
N VAL A 569 -7.98 -25.92 0.77
CA VAL A 569 -8.93 -25.65 1.85
C VAL A 569 -9.29 -26.99 2.53
N PRO A 570 -9.02 -27.17 3.84
CA PRO A 570 -9.38 -28.40 4.54
C PRO A 570 -10.89 -28.67 4.52
N PRO A 571 -11.32 -29.95 4.51
CA PRO A 571 -12.72 -30.29 4.76
C PRO A 571 -13.17 -29.78 6.14
N LYS A 572 -14.48 -29.51 6.26
CA LYS A 572 -15.12 -28.96 7.48
C LYS A 572 -15.86 -30.02 8.28
#